data_AF-A0A853EMQ6-F1
#
_entry.id   AF-A0A853EMQ6-F1
#
_cell.length_a   1.000
_cell.length_b   1.000
_cell.length_c   1.000
_cell.angle_alpha   90.00
_cell.angle_beta   90.00
_cell.angle_gamma   90.00
#
_symmetry.space_group_name_H-M   'P 1'
#
loop_
_entity.id
_entity.type
_entity.pdbx_description
1 polymer ?
#
loop_
_entity_poly.entity_id
_entity_poly.type
_entity_poly.pdbx_seq_one_letter_code
_entity_poly.pdbx_strand_id
1 'polypeptide(L)'
;MYLRTNASQEAIAEIMGVSQPTISRAIAVITRIIARTLGPLLATAEEVPRTGVYIIDGTLLPCWSWKDQPALFSGKHKRTGLNLQVLVGPTGRLRWACHPLPGATHDAKAITASGVLEGLDLACC
;
A
#
# COMPACT_ATOMS: atom_id res chain seq x y z
N MET A 1 11.69 7.37 -12.25
CA MET A 1 10.85 8.59 -12.22
C MET A 1 9.42 8.26 -11.80
N TYR A 2 8.64 7.54 -12.62
CA TYR A 2 7.21 7.24 -12.36
C TYR A 2 6.88 6.83 -10.91
N LEU A 3 7.36 5.67 -10.44
CA LEU A 3 6.94 5.09 -9.15
C LEU A 3 7.36 5.89 -7.90
N ARG A 4 8.42 6.71 -8.00
CA ARG A 4 8.95 7.46 -6.85
C ARG A 4 8.40 8.88 -6.77
N THR A 5 8.13 9.51 -7.91
CA THR A 5 7.74 10.93 -7.97
C THR A 5 6.33 11.15 -8.51
N ASN A 6 5.64 10.09 -8.92
CA ASN A 6 4.32 10.15 -9.54
C ASN A 6 4.24 11.09 -10.76
N ALA A 7 5.34 11.21 -11.52
CA ALA A 7 5.36 11.97 -12.77
C ALA A 7 4.46 11.31 -13.82
N SER A 8 3.83 12.10 -14.70
CA SER A 8 3.01 11.55 -15.79
C SER A 8 3.84 10.75 -16.79
N GLN A 9 3.22 9.77 -17.46
CA GLN A 9 3.93 8.95 -18.45
C GLN A 9 4.34 9.80 -19.65
N GLU A 10 3.54 10.81 -19.99
CA GLU A 10 3.77 11.78 -21.05
C GLU A 10 5.03 12.61 -20.76
N ALA A 11 5.17 13.16 -19.54
CA ALA A 11 6.34 13.94 -19.16
C ALA A 11 7.62 13.08 -19.18
N ILE A 12 7.53 11.82 -18.74
CA ILE A 12 8.66 10.88 -18.81
C ILE A 12 9.00 10.57 -20.27
N ALA A 13 8.00 10.39 -21.13
CA ALA A 13 8.20 10.11 -22.54
C ALA A 13 8.92 11.25 -23.26
N GLU A 14 8.51 12.49 -22.98
CA GLU A 14 9.15 13.71 -23.48
C GLU A 14 10.63 13.79 -23.04
N ILE A 15 10.91 13.64 -21.74
CA ILE A 15 12.29 13.68 -21.21
C ILE A 15 13.18 12.59 -21.84
N MET A 16 12.61 11.41 -22.11
CA MET A 16 13.35 10.25 -22.62
C MET A 16 13.40 10.19 -24.15
N GLY A 17 12.74 11.11 -24.87
CA GLY A 17 12.71 11.13 -26.33
C GLY A 17 12.03 9.92 -26.98
N VAL A 18 11.05 9.32 -26.29
CA VAL A 18 10.32 8.12 -26.78
C VAL A 18 8.80 8.33 -26.73
N SER A 19 8.04 7.42 -27.32
CA SER A 19 6.57 7.49 -27.26
C SER A 19 6.04 7.09 -25.87
N GLN A 20 4.94 7.71 -25.46
CA GLN A 20 4.24 7.38 -24.20
C GLN A 20 3.89 5.88 -24.07
N PRO A 21 3.43 5.16 -25.12
CA PRO A 21 3.20 3.71 -25.03
C PRO A 21 4.46 2.90 -24.70
N THR A 22 5.64 3.39 -25.09
CA THR A 22 6.93 2.76 -24.73
C THR A 22 7.20 2.89 -23.23
N ILE A 23 6.95 4.07 -22.66
CA ILE A 23 7.03 4.30 -21.22
C ILE A 23 6.02 3.44 -20.46
N SER A 24 4.78 3.35 -20.94
CA SER A 24 3.73 2.49 -20.36
C SER A 24 4.18 1.02 -20.28
N ARG A 25 4.73 0.47 -21.38
CA ARG A 25 5.27 -0.89 -21.39
C ARG A 25 6.44 -1.07 -20.42
N ALA A 26 7.36 -0.10 -20.35
CA ALA A 26 8.48 -0.15 -19.43
C ALA A 26 8.01 -0.15 -17.96
N ILE A 27 7.06 0.73 -17.60
CA ILE A 27 6.45 0.76 -16.26
C ILE A 27 5.79 -0.59 -15.96
N ALA A 28 5.02 -1.15 -16.89
CA ALA A 28 4.36 -2.44 -16.69
C ALA A 28 5.36 -3.59 -16.45
N VAL A 29 6.54 -3.57 -17.08
CA VAL A 29 7.61 -4.54 -16.82
C VAL A 29 8.23 -4.31 -15.45
N ILE A 30 8.64 -3.08 -15.14
CA ILE A 30 9.32 -2.74 -13.88
C ILE A 30 8.41 -3.02 -12.67
N THR A 31 7.14 -2.63 -12.73
CA THR A 31 6.17 -2.90 -11.66
C THR A 31 6.02 -4.40 -11.41
N ARG A 32 6.00 -5.23 -12.46
CA ARG A 32 5.96 -6.70 -12.30
C ARG A 32 7.23 -7.26 -11.66
N ILE A 33 8.40 -6.73 -12.02
CA ILE A 33 9.67 -7.12 -11.40
C ILE A 33 9.64 -6.78 -9.91
N ILE A 34 9.28 -5.54 -9.56
CA ILE A 34 9.16 -5.09 -8.18
C ILE A 34 8.19 -5.98 -7.38
N ALA A 35 7.00 -6.26 -7.94
CA ALA A 35 6.02 -7.11 -7.26
C ALA A 35 6.57 -8.53 -6.99
N ARG A 36 7.28 -9.12 -7.96
CA ARG A 36 7.90 -10.45 -7.80
C ARG A 36 9.03 -10.44 -6.78
N THR A 37 9.82 -9.36 -6.71
CA THR A 37 10.93 -9.23 -5.76
C THR A 37 10.44 -8.94 -4.34
N LEU A 38 9.36 -8.17 -4.18
CA LEU A 38 8.81 -7.80 -2.87
C LEU A 38 7.88 -8.85 -2.28
N GLY A 39 7.20 -9.66 -3.08
CA GLY A 39 6.28 -10.71 -2.60
C GLY A 39 6.90 -11.61 -1.52
N PRO A 40 8.12 -12.15 -1.73
CA PRO A 40 8.81 -12.98 -0.74
C PRO A 40 9.33 -12.25 0.51
N LEU A 41 9.28 -10.91 0.55
CA LEU A 41 9.86 -10.11 1.65
C LEU A 41 8.83 -9.70 2.70
N LEU A 42 7.54 -9.81 2.40
CA LEU A 42 6.47 -9.51 3.33
C LEU A 42 6.01 -10.79 4.01
N ALA A 43 5.92 -10.76 5.33
CA ALA A 43 5.31 -11.83 6.11
C ALA A 43 3.80 -11.87 5.84
N THR A 44 3.18 -13.04 6.01
CA THR A 44 1.73 -13.12 6.24
C THR A 44 1.38 -12.63 7.65
N ALA A 45 0.10 -12.44 7.96
CA ALA A 45 -0.32 -11.98 9.29
C ALA A 45 0.11 -12.94 10.41
N GLU A 46 0.15 -14.24 10.12
CA GLU A 46 0.54 -15.33 11.03
C GLU A 46 2.06 -15.41 11.21
N GLU A 47 2.83 -15.01 10.19
CA GLU A 47 4.29 -15.04 10.19
C GLU A 47 4.92 -13.82 10.90
N VAL A 48 4.13 -12.78 11.23
CA VAL A 48 4.62 -11.64 12.00
C VAL A 48 4.97 -12.12 13.42
N PRO A 49 6.25 -12.00 13.86
CA PRO A 49 6.63 -12.43 15.20
C PRO A 49 5.86 -11.65 16.26
N ARG A 50 5.26 -12.38 17.22
CA ARG A 50 4.47 -11.79 18.32
C ARG A 50 5.32 -11.08 19.37
N THR A 51 6.63 -11.31 19.34
CA THR A 51 7.61 -10.62 20.18
C THR A 51 8.24 -9.46 19.42
N GLY A 52 8.46 -8.35 20.11
CA GLY A 52 9.11 -7.15 19.56
C GLY A 52 8.21 -5.92 19.56
N VAL A 53 8.80 -4.79 19.15
CA VAL A 53 8.10 -3.51 19.00
C VAL A 53 7.86 -3.28 17.52
N TYR A 54 6.63 -2.93 17.16
CA TYR A 54 6.24 -2.62 15.79
C TYR A 54 5.43 -1.34 15.76
N ILE A 55 5.55 -0.60 14.66
CA ILE A 55 4.68 0.54 14.37
C ILE A 55 3.72 0.10 13.27
N ILE A 56 2.44 0.35 13.50
CA ILE A 56 1.38 0.10 12.54
C ILE A 56 0.82 1.46 12.15
N ASP A 57 0.69 1.69 10.85
CA ASP A 57 0.07 2.90 10.32
C ASP A 57 -0.81 2.59 9.10
N GLY A 58 -1.84 3.42 8.92
CA GLY A 58 -2.75 3.37 7.80
C GLY A 58 -2.35 4.36 6.72
N THR A 59 -2.15 3.86 5.50
CA THR A 59 -1.86 4.70 4.33
C THR A 59 -2.96 4.60 3.28
N LEU A 60 -3.38 5.75 2.75
CA LEU A 60 -4.33 5.80 1.64
C LEU A 60 -3.58 5.72 0.32
N LEU A 61 -3.82 4.67 -0.45
CA LEU A 61 -3.35 4.52 -1.82
C LEU A 61 -4.35 5.18 -2.77
N PRO A 62 -4.04 6.35 -3.38
CA PRO A 62 -4.99 7.05 -4.23
C PRO A 62 -5.34 6.21 -5.47
N CYS A 63 -6.62 6.22 -5.84
CA CYS A 63 -7.08 5.56 -7.06
C CYS A 63 -8.16 6.38 -7.75
N TRP A 64 -8.56 5.92 -8.94
CA TRP A 64 -9.62 6.58 -9.71
C TRP A 64 -10.95 6.56 -8.96
N SER A 65 -11.74 7.61 -9.14
CA SER A 65 -13.09 7.69 -8.58
C SER A 65 -14.11 7.03 -9.49
N TRP A 66 -14.41 5.77 -9.24
CA TRP A 66 -15.43 5.00 -9.96
C TRP A 66 -16.84 5.29 -9.42
N LYS A 67 -17.81 5.46 -10.32
CA LYS A 67 -19.19 5.87 -9.97
C LYS A 67 -19.89 4.84 -9.07
N ASP A 68 -19.60 3.57 -9.25
CA ASP A 68 -20.17 2.42 -8.55
C ASP A 68 -19.39 2.01 -7.28
N GLN A 69 -18.32 2.74 -6.93
CA GLN A 69 -17.47 2.44 -5.77
C GLN A 69 -17.37 3.62 -4.78
N PRO A 70 -18.49 4.12 -4.23
CA PRO A 70 -18.49 5.30 -3.35
C PRO A 70 -17.70 5.08 -2.05
N ALA A 71 -17.59 3.83 -1.59
CA ALA A 71 -16.84 3.46 -0.39
C ALA A 71 -15.32 3.69 -0.51
N LEU A 72 -14.79 3.93 -1.71
CA LEU A 72 -13.39 4.29 -1.89
C LEU A 72 -13.08 5.73 -1.42
N PHE A 73 -14.08 6.60 -1.28
CA PHE A 73 -13.85 7.98 -0.86
C PHE A 73 -13.50 8.08 0.62
N SER A 74 -12.27 8.50 0.92
CA SER A 74 -11.85 8.75 2.30
C SER A 74 -12.27 10.13 2.76
N GLY A 75 -13.15 10.18 3.78
CA GLY A 75 -13.56 11.43 4.41
C GLY A 75 -12.40 12.18 5.10
N LYS A 76 -11.42 11.44 5.65
CA LYS A 76 -10.21 11.95 6.33
C LYS A 76 -9.28 12.67 5.34
N HIS A 77 -8.99 12.03 4.21
CA HIS A 77 -8.05 12.56 3.21
C HIS A 77 -8.71 13.40 2.11
N LYS A 78 -10.05 13.46 2.08
CA LYS A 78 -10.84 14.10 1.01
C LYS A 78 -10.43 13.61 -0.39
N ARG A 79 -10.16 12.32 -0.50
CA ARG A 79 -9.60 11.68 -1.70
C ARG A 79 -10.07 10.24 -1.82
N THR A 80 -10.30 9.80 -3.05
CA THR A 80 -10.61 8.41 -3.36
C THR A 80 -9.36 7.54 -3.32
N GLY A 81 -9.45 6.37 -2.68
CA GLY A 81 -8.34 5.45 -2.56
C GLY A 81 -8.68 4.15 -1.85
N LEU A 82 -7.65 3.34 -1.62
CA LEU A 82 -7.69 2.13 -0.81
C LEU A 82 -6.93 2.38 0.49
N ASN A 83 -7.52 2.03 1.62
CA ASN A 83 -6.81 2.05 2.90
C ASN A 83 -5.98 0.76 3.04
N LEU A 84 -4.68 0.92 3.26
CA LEU A 84 -3.73 -0.16 3.49
C LEU A 84 -3.05 0.06 4.85
N GLN A 85 -3.16 -0.91 5.74
CA GLN A 85 -2.38 -0.93 6.98
C GLN A 85 -1.01 -1.56 6.70
N VAL A 86 0.03 -0.93 7.20
CA VAL A 86 1.42 -1.41 7.09
C VAL A 86 2.02 -1.56 8.47
N LEU A 87 2.85 -2.59 8.63
CA LEU A 87 3.57 -2.86 9.87
C LEU A 87 5.07 -2.79 9.59
N VAL A 88 5.76 -1.93 10.34
CA VAL A 88 7.20 -1.69 10.23
C VAL A 88 7.90 -2.02 11.54
N GLY A 89 9.11 -2.56 11.43
CA GLY A 89 10.00 -2.70 12.58
C GLY A 89 10.63 -1.37 12.99
N PRO A 90 11.29 -1.29 14.16
CA PRO A 90 11.87 -0.06 14.69
C PRO A 90 13.03 0.47 13.85
N THR A 91 13.63 -0.37 13.01
CA THR A 91 14.64 0.03 12.02
C THR A 91 14.04 0.62 10.73
N GLY A 92 12.71 0.78 10.66
CA GLY A 92 11.98 1.29 9.50
C GLY A 92 11.74 0.26 8.39
N ARG A 93 12.13 -1.01 8.60
CA ARG A 93 11.92 -2.07 7.61
C ARG A 93 10.46 -2.51 7.59
N LEU A 94 9.83 -2.47 6.42
CA LEU A 94 8.50 -3.02 6.18
C LEU A 94 8.51 -4.53 6.42
N ARG A 95 7.54 -5.01 7.21
CA ARG A 95 7.42 -6.41 7.60
C ARG A 95 6.15 -7.06 7.07
N TRP A 96 5.06 -6.30 7.01
CA TRP A 96 3.76 -6.79 6.60
C TRP A 96 2.90 -5.64 6.06
N ALA A 97 1.96 -5.98 5.19
CA ALA A 97 0.91 -5.09 4.72
C ALA A 97 -0.40 -5.88 4.59
N CYS A 98 -1.52 -5.27 4.98
CA CYS A 98 -2.82 -5.93 4.89
C CYS A 98 -3.31 -6.05 3.45
N HIS A 99 -4.38 -6.81 3.23
CA HIS A 99 -5.17 -6.65 2.00
C HIS A 99 -5.81 -5.25 1.96
N PRO A 100 -5.80 -4.57 0.81
CA PRO A 100 -6.37 -3.22 0.71
C PRO A 100 -7.88 -3.24 0.95
N LEU A 101 -8.36 -2.29 1.75
CA LEU A 101 -9.77 -2.08 2.02
C LEU A 101 -10.24 -0.75 1.40
N PRO A 102 -11.56 -0.52 1.25
CA PRO A 102 -12.06 0.76 0.73
C PRO A 102 -11.56 1.94 1.58
N GLY A 103 -11.22 3.07 0.94
CA GLY A 103 -10.63 4.25 1.58
C GLY A 103 -11.49 4.91 2.67
N ALA A 104 -12.79 4.65 2.70
CA ALA A 104 -13.68 5.06 3.80
C ALA A 104 -13.52 4.21 5.07
N THR A 105 -12.80 3.09 5.01
CA THR A 105 -12.59 2.19 6.15
C THR A 105 -11.69 2.87 7.19
N HIS A 106 -12.17 2.99 8.42
CA HIS A 106 -11.36 3.49 9.54
C HIS A 106 -10.19 2.56 9.86
N ASP A 107 -9.05 3.12 10.25
CA ASP A 107 -7.80 2.39 10.52
C ASP A 107 -8.01 1.27 11.55
N ALA A 108 -8.74 1.55 12.64
CA ALA A 108 -9.09 0.56 13.66
C ALA A 108 -9.90 -0.63 13.10
N LYS A 109 -10.80 -0.38 12.14
CA LYS A 109 -11.55 -1.46 11.46
C LYS A 109 -10.64 -2.22 10.49
N ALA A 110 -9.78 -1.51 9.77
CA ALA A 110 -8.89 -2.11 8.80
C ALA A 110 -7.87 -3.04 9.46
N ILE A 111 -7.31 -2.63 10.60
CA ILE A 111 -6.35 -3.46 11.32
C ILE A 111 -7.01 -4.69 11.94
N THR A 112 -8.21 -4.56 12.52
CA THR A 112 -8.95 -5.72 13.05
C THR A 112 -9.32 -6.70 11.94
N ALA A 113 -9.81 -6.21 10.80
CA ALA A 113 -10.17 -7.05 9.66
C ALA A 113 -8.97 -7.80 9.04
N SER A 114 -7.75 -7.36 9.33
CA SER A 114 -6.53 -7.95 8.80
C SER A 114 -6.04 -9.19 9.56
N GLY A 115 -6.57 -9.45 10.77
CA GLY A 115 -6.14 -10.57 11.62
C GLY A 115 -4.74 -10.43 12.23
N VAL A 116 -3.97 -9.39 11.88
CA VAL A 116 -2.57 -9.26 12.33
C VAL A 116 -2.43 -9.08 13.84
N LEU A 117 -3.49 -8.66 14.53
CA LEU A 117 -3.51 -8.53 15.99
C LEU A 117 -4.00 -9.79 16.71
N GLU A 118 -4.47 -10.81 15.99
CA GLU A 118 -4.95 -12.04 16.62
C GLU A 118 -3.81 -12.75 17.36
N GLY A 119 -4.02 -13.06 18.63
CA GLY A 119 -3.00 -13.67 19.49
C GLY A 119 -1.96 -12.70 20.08
N LEU A 120 -2.11 -11.38 19.91
CA LEU A 120 -1.40 -10.39 20.70
C LEU A 120 -2.22 -10.04 21.95
N ASP A 121 -1.62 -10.17 23.13
CA ASP A 121 -2.23 -9.70 24.37
C ASP A 121 -2.10 -8.17 24.45
N LEU A 122 -3.16 -7.47 24.06
CA LEU A 122 -3.23 -6.00 24.06
C LEU A 122 -3.37 -5.43 25.48
N ALA A 123 -3.46 -6.26 26.53
CA ALA A 123 -3.63 -5.83 27.92
C ALA A 123 -2.32 -5.33 28.60
N CYS A 124 -1.18 -5.36 27.90
CA CYS A 124 0.12 -4.90 28.42
C CYS A 124 0.56 -3.50 27.95
N CYS A 125 -0.36 -2.69 27.43
CA CYS A 125 -0.10 -1.28 27.07
C CYS A 125 -0.76 -0.31 28.07
#